data_AF-A0A3D0P0I7-F1
#
_entry.id   AF-A0A3D0P0I7-F1
#
_cell.length_a   1.000
_cell.length_b   1.000
_cell.length_c   1.000
_cell.angle_alpha   90.00
_cell.angle_beta   90.00
_cell.angle_gamma   90.00
#
_symmetry.space_group_name_H-M   'P 1'
#
loop_
_entity.id
_entity.type
_entity.pdbx_description
1 polymer ?
#
loop_
_entity_poly.entity_id
_entity_poly.type
_entity_poly.pdbx_seq_one_letter_code
_entity_poly.pdbx_strand_id
1 'polypeptide(L)'
;MFSFLLTGLLLFAGGGGTGASPEWWDKYINFPGFEIWRFVNLAIFVGVLIYILKKPLSEAFKARREIIRAELIKAEEAKKAALAKLTEVETKLAGADAEIDQINREAKNDIEVEKARLMAQADAEAKKLKQQAENESVRVHQVAQLELRRFAAEESLRVAEEKLRERVTPETDNRLVKEGIVAIGGLN
;
A
#
# COMPACT_ATOMS: atom_id res chain seq x y z
N MET A 1 -16.15 51.56 25.64
CA MET A 1 -17.00 52.70 25.22
C MET A 1 -18.38 52.76 25.92
N PHE A 2 -18.67 51.93 26.93
CA PHE A 2 -19.95 51.96 27.68
C PHE A 2 -19.90 52.73 29.00
N SER A 3 -18.71 53.16 29.44
CA SER A 3 -18.52 53.87 30.72
C SER A 3 -18.78 55.38 30.65
N PHE A 4 -19.08 55.92 29.46
CA PHE A 4 -19.26 57.37 29.24
C PHE A 4 -20.73 57.82 29.18
N LEU A 5 -21.70 56.89 29.13
CA LEU A 5 -23.13 57.23 29.09
C LEU A 5 -23.79 57.25 30.48
N LEU A 6 -23.17 56.67 31.51
CA LEU A 6 -23.72 56.71 32.87
C LEU A 6 -23.42 58.05 33.58
N THR A 7 -22.38 58.76 33.16
CA THR A 7 -21.91 60.01 33.78
C THR A 7 -22.70 61.24 33.31
N GLY A 8 -23.46 61.13 32.22
CA GLY A 8 -24.27 62.24 31.69
C GLY A 8 -25.58 62.50 32.43
N LEU A 9 -26.05 61.54 33.25
CA LEU A 9 -27.35 61.65 33.92
C LEU A 9 -27.27 62.20 35.37
N LEU A 10 -26.05 62.41 35.90
CA LEU A 10 -25.84 63.03 37.22
C LEU A 10 -25.73 64.57 37.16
N LEU A 11 -25.66 65.16 35.96
CA LEU A 11 -25.51 66.61 35.77
C LEU A 11 -26.84 67.39 35.74
N PHE A 12 -28.00 66.73 35.94
CA PHE A 12 -29.30 67.41 36.06
C PHE A 12 -29.85 67.46 37.50
N ALA A 13 -29.03 67.15 38.50
CA ALA A 13 -29.40 67.29 39.92
C ALA A 13 -28.88 68.59 40.56
N GLY A 14 -28.33 69.52 39.77
CA GLY A 14 -27.76 70.80 40.24
C GLY A 14 -28.17 71.96 39.33
N GLY A 15 -29.46 72.25 39.24
CA GLY A 15 -29.98 73.37 38.46
C GLY A 15 -31.35 73.79 38.99
N GLY A 16 -31.35 74.70 39.96
CA GLY A 16 -32.57 75.36 40.41
C GLY A 16 -33.18 76.16 39.26
N GLY A 17 -34.35 75.73 38.81
CA GLY A 17 -35.16 76.42 37.83
C GLY A 17 -36.59 76.52 38.34
N THR A 18 -36.95 77.69 38.85
CA THR A 18 -38.30 78.10 39.22
C THR A 18 -39.22 78.07 38.00
N GLY A 19 -40.00 77.00 37.87
CA GLY A 19 -41.20 76.94 37.04
C GLY A 19 -42.37 76.55 37.94
N ALA A 20 -43.27 77.50 38.22
CA ALA A 20 -44.38 77.32 39.13
C ALA A 20 -45.31 76.18 38.65
N SER A 21 -45.36 75.10 39.43
CA SER A 21 -46.38 74.04 39.30
C SER A 21 -47.75 74.60 39.70
N PRO A 22 -48.84 74.22 39.01
CA PRO A 22 -50.20 74.61 39.41
C PRO A 22 -50.51 74.22 40.87
N GLU A 23 -51.21 75.07 41.63
CA GLU A 23 -51.45 74.92 43.08
C GLU A 23 -52.10 73.58 43.53
N TRP A 24 -52.74 72.84 42.61
CA TRP A 24 -53.31 71.52 42.88
C TRP A 24 -52.25 70.39 42.90
N TRP A 25 -51.08 70.62 42.31
CA TRP A 25 -49.99 69.65 42.23
C TRP A 25 -49.30 69.47 43.59
N ASP A 26 -48.99 70.57 44.26
CA ASP A 26 -48.33 70.53 45.57
C ASP A 26 -49.26 70.06 46.70
N LYS A 27 -50.57 70.27 46.57
CA LYS A 27 -51.55 69.90 47.60
C LYS A 27 -51.97 68.42 47.59
N TYR A 28 -51.94 67.75 46.43
CA TYR A 28 -52.45 66.38 46.31
C TYR A 28 -51.40 65.34 45.87
N ILE A 29 -50.30 65.75 45.23
CA ILE A 29 -49.34 64.83 44.59
C ILE A 29 -48.00 64.81 45.34
N ASN A 30 -47.62 65.90 46.01
CA ASN A 30 -46.29 66.03 46.64
C ASN A 30 -46.35 65.82 48.17
N PHE A 31 -46.42 64.56 48.62
CA PHE A 31 -46.28 64.20 50.03
C PHE A 31 -44.80 64.19 50.43
N PRO A 32 -44.36 64.86 51.52
CA PRO A 32 -42.97 64.83 51.95
C PRO A 32 -42.59 63.39 52.38
N GLY A 33 -41.80 62.72 51.53
CA GLY A 33 -41.41 61.31 51.67
C GLY A 33 -41.84 60.39 50.52
N PHE A 34 -42.78 60.81 49.65
CA PHE A 34 -43.23 60.05 48.47
C PHE A 34 -43.09 60.92 47.21
N GLU A 35 -41.87 61.06 46.73
CA GLU A 35 -41.54 61.82 45.52
C GLU A 35 -41.95 61.04 44.26
N ILE A 36 -43.23 61.08 43.91
CA ILE A 36 -43.82 60.40 42.73
C ILE A 36 -43.01 60.68 41.45
N TRP A 37 -42.42 61.88 41.34
CA TRP A 37 -41.55 62.27 40.22
C TRP A 37 -40.30 61.39 40.08
N ARG A 38 -39.69 60.92 41.18
CA ARG A 38 -38.55 59.99 41.12
C ARG A 38 -38.96 58.64 40.55
N PHE A 39 -40.15 58.17 40.89
CA PHE A 39 -40.71 56.92 40.35
C PHE A 39 -41.04 57.04 38.86
N VAL A 40 -41.56 58.19 38.42
CA VAL A 40 -41.79 58.47 37.00
C VAL A 40 -40.46 58.47 36.23
N ASN A 41 -39.42 59.15 36.74
CA ASN A 41 -38.09 59.13 36.13
C ASN A 41 -37.47 57.73 36.09
N LEU A 42 -37.61 56.95 37.17
CA LEU A 42 -37.16 55.55 37.21
C LEU A 42 -37.92 54.70 36.19
N ALA A 43 -39.24 54.86 36.07
CA ALA A 43 -40.06 54.12 35.11
C ALA A 43 -39.67 54.46 33.66
N ILE A 44 -39.43 55.74 33.35
CA ILE A 44 -38.92 56.18 32.04
C ILE A 44 -37.54 55.58 31.78
N PHE A 45 -36.61 55.66 32.74
CA PHE A 45 -35.27 55.11 32.62
C PHE A 45 -35.28 53.58 32.40
N VAL A 46 -36.06 52.85 33.20
CA VAL A 46 -36.23 51.39 33.07
C VAL A 46 -36.90 51.05 31.74
N GLY A 47 -37.90 51.83 31.30
CA GLY A 47 -38.54 51.65 30.00
C GLY A 47 -37.56 51.78 28.83
N VAL A 48 -36.74 52.84 28.83
CA VAL A 48 -35.68 53.05 27.82
C VAL A 48 -34.62 51.96 27.90
N LEU A 49 -34.21 51.54 29.10
CA LEU A 49 -33.23 50.49 29.30
C LEU A 49 -33.74 49.14 28.75
N ILE A 50 -34.99 48.76 29.05
CA ILE A 50 -35.61 47.55 28.53
C ILE A 50 -35.72 47.64 27.00
N TYR A 51 -36.12 48.79 26.46
CA TYR A 51 -36.22 48.97 25.00
C TYR A 51 -34.87 48.75 24.30
N ILE A 52 -33.79 49.31 24.84
CA ILE A 52 -32.44 49.17 24.26
C ILE A 52 -31.87 47.75 24.48
N LEU A 53 -32.04 47.15 25.67
CA LEU A 53 -31.44 45.85 26.01
C LEU A 53 -32.22 44.65 25.44
N LYS A 54 -33.53 44.76 25.23
CA LYS A 54 -34.36 43.64 24.77
C LYS A 54 -33.84 43.04 23.47
N LYS A 55 -33.36 43.88 22.54
CA LYS A 55 -32.85 43.44 21.24
C LYS A 55 -31.51 42.68 21.34
N PRO A 56 -30.40 43.25 21.87
CA PRO A 56 -29.12 42.55 21.96
C PRO A 56 -29.17 41.31 22.87
N LEU A 57 -29.96 41.35 23.95
CA LEU A 57 -30.09 40.21 24.86
C LEU A 57 -30.83 39.04 24.19
N SER A 58 -31.93 39.33 23.47
CA SER A 58 -32.65 38.31 22.70
C SER A 58 -31.79 37.75 21.57
N GLU A 59 -31.05 38.60 20.84
CA GLU A 59 -30.14 38.16 19.78
C GLU A 59 -29.01 37.27 20.32
N ALA A 60 -28.40 37.63 21.45
CA ALA A 60 -27.36 36.80 22.09
C ALA A 60 -27.88 35.42 22.51
N PHE A 61 -29.07 35.34 23.12
CA PHE A 61 -29.68 34.06 23.48
C PHE A 61 -30.10 33.24 22.26
N LYS A 62 -30.58 33.89 21.18
CA LYS A 62 -30.88 33.21 19.91
C LYS A 62 -29.59 32.66 19.27
N ALA A 63 -28.55 33.47 19.15
CA ALA A 63 -27.26 33.06 18.60
C ALA A 63 -26.67 31.87 19.38
N ARG A 64 -26.71 31.90 20.71
CA ARG A 64 -26.23 30.78 21.52
C ARG A 64 -27.05 29.51 21.35
N ARG A 65 -28.38 29.61 21.19
CA ARG A 65 -29.22 28.45 20.85
C ARG A 65 -28.89 27.89 19.48
N GLU A 66 -28.68 28.74 18.47
CA GLU A 66 -28.31 28.28 17.13
C GLU A 66 -26.93 27.60 17.13
N ILE A 67 -25.95 28.11 17.89
CA ILE A 67 -24.65 27.46 18.04
C ILE A 67 -24.81 26.07 18.66
N ILE A 68 -25.53 25.95 19.78
CA ILE A 68 -25.75 24.66 20.45
C ILE A 68 -26.49 23.68 19.53
N ARG A 69 -27.51 24.15 18.79
CA ARG A 69 -28.21 23.31 17.81
C ARG A 69 -27.28 22.84 16.70
N ALA A 70 -26.47 23.74 16.15
CA ALA A 70 -25.51 23.39 15.11
C ALA A 70 -24.45 22.40 15.61
N GLU A 71 -23.97 22.55 16.85
CA GLU A 71 -23.04 21.61 17.49
C GLU A 71 -23.68 20.24 17.71
N LEU A 72 -24.93 20.19 18.16
CA LEU A 72 -25.68 18.93 18.34
C LEU A 72 -25.90 18.22 17.01
N ILE A 73 -26.32 18.94 15.97
CA ILE A 73 -26.50 18.37 14.61
C ILE A 73 -25.17 17.82 14.10
N LYS A 74 -24.08 18.59 14.21
CA LYS A 74 -22.73 18.12 13.81
C LYS A 74 -22.29 16.89 14.59
N ALA A 75 -22.56 16.83 15.91
CA ALA A 75 -22.23 15.68 16.74
C ALA A 75 -23.04 14.44 16.33
N GLU A 76 -24.32 14.61 16.00
CA GLU A 76 -25.19 13.53 15.53
C GLU A 76 -24.76 13.02 14.15
N GLU A 77 -24.42 13.92 13.22
CA GLU A 77 -23.86 13.58 11.92
C GLU A 77 -22.53 12.83 12.05
N ALA A 78 -21.62 13.33 12.90
CA ALA A 78 -20.33 12.69 13.17
C ALA A 78 -20.52 11.29 13.78
N LYS A 79 -21.44 11.14 14.73
CA LYS A 79 -21.80 9.83 15.31
C LYS A 79 -22.35 8.89 14.24
N LYS A 80 -23.27 9.35 13.40
CA LYS A 80 -23.85 8.55 12.32
C LYS A 80 -22.78 8.11 11.31
N ALA A 81 -21.88 9.00 10.92
CA ALA A 81 -20.76 8.69 10.04
C ALA A 81 -19.79 7.67 10.67
N ALA A 82 -19.48 7.82 11.97
CA ALA A 82 -18.65 6.88 12.70
C ALA A 82 -19.29 5.48 12.78
N LEU A 83 -20.59 5.41 13.07
CA LEU A 83 -21.33 4.14 13.10
C LEU A 83 -21.38 3.49 11.72
N ALA A 84 -21.61 4.25 10.65
CA ALA A 84 -21.58 3.72 9.28
C ALA A 84 -20.21 3.13 8.92
N LYS A 85 -19.12 3.83 9.26
CA LYS A 85 -17.76 3.31 9.07
C LYS A 85 -17.49 2.07 9.91
N LEU A 86 -17.97 2.04 11.16
CA LEU A 86 -17.82 0.86 12.02
C LEU A 86 -18.50 -0.35 11.40
N THR A 87 -19.76 -0.20 10.95
CA THR A 87 -20.48 -1.30 10.29
C THR A 87 -19.79 -1.75 9.00
N GLU A 88 -19.23 -0.83 8.21
CA GLU A 88 -18.47 -1.18 7.01
C GLU A 88 -17.21 -2.01 7.36
N VAL A 89 -16.46 -1.60 8.39
CA VAL A 89 -15.27 -2.33 8.84
C VAL A 89 -15.65 -3.68 9.43
N GLU A 90 -16.71 -3.76 10.23
CA GLU A 90 -17.20 -5.03 10.81
C GLU A 90 -17.64 -6.01 9.72
N THR A 91 -18.35 -5.54 8.69
CA THR A 91 -18.74 -6.41 7.56
C THR A 91 -17.53 -6.91 6.77
N LYS A 92 -16.53 -6.04 6.52
CA LYS A 92 -15.27 -6.45 5.89
C LYS A 92 -14.51 -7.46 6.74
N LEU A 93 -14.45 -7.24 8.05
CA LEU A 93 -13.76 -8.14 8.97
C LEU A 93 -14.46 -9.50 9.08
N ALA A 94 -15.80 -9.51 9.08
CA ALA A 94 -16.58 -10.75 9.07
C ALA A 94 -16.37 -11.57 7.79
N GLY A 95 -16.11 -10.91 6.65
CA GLY A 95 -15.76 -11.57 5.39
C GLY A 95 -14.31 -12.05 5.31
N ALA A 96 -13.41 -11.48 6.10
CA ALA A 96 -11.98 -11.74 6.01
C ALA A 96 -11.61 -13.20 6.33
N ASP A 97 -12.25 -13.81 7.34
CA ASP A 97 -11.98 -15.22 7.69
C ASP A 97 -12.39 -16.17 6.54
N ALA A 98 -13.53 -15.89 5.89
CA ALA A 98 -13.99 -16.68 4.74
C ALA A 98 -13.07 -16.51 3.52
N GLU A 99 -12.54 -15.30 3.29
CA GLU A 99 -11.57 -15.01 2.25
C GLU A 99 -10.23 -15.72 2.52
N ILE A 100 -9.74 -15.68 3.76
CA ILE A 100 -8.54 -16.40 4.19
C ILE A 100 -8.70 -17.90 3.97
N ASP A 101 -9.85 -18.46 4.35
CA ASP A 101 -10.16 -19.87 4.14
C ASP A 101 -10.24 -20.23 2.65
N GLN A 102 -10.78 -19.33 1.82
CA GLN A 102 -10.80 -19.51 0.37
C GLN A 102 -9.38 -19.50 -0.22
N ILE A 103 -8.57 -18.51 0.13
CA ILE A 103 -7.16 -18.41 -0.30
C ILE A 103 -6.40 -19.67 0.10
N ASN A 104 -6.59 -20.15 1.33
CA ASN A 104 -5.93 -21.37 1.81
C ASN A 104 -6.36 -22.62 1.05
N ARG A 105 -7.63 -22.73 0.65
CA ARG A 105 -8.13 -23.86 -0.17
C ARG A 105 -7.55 -23.80 -1.58
N GLU A 106 -7.58 -22.63 -2.21
CA GLU A 106 -7.03 -22.41 -3.55
C GLU A 106 -5.53 -22.70 -3.56
N ALA A 107 -4.77 -22.16 -2.61
CA ALA A 107 -3.33 -22.41 -2.48
C ALA A 107 -3.00 -23.90 -2.33
N LYS A 108 -3.78 -24.66 -1.54
CA LYS A 108 -3.58 -26.11 -1.41
C LYS A 108 -3.82 -26.84 -2.74
N ASN A 109 -4.87 -26.48 -3.46
CA ASN A 109 -5.16 -27.08 -4.76
C ASN A 109 -4.05 -26.76 -5.78
N ASP A 110 -3.60 -25.51 -5.83
CA ASP A 110 -2.53 -25.07 -6.72
C ASP A 110 -1.21 -25.79 -6.41
N ILE A 111 -0.89 -25.99 -5.12
CA ILE A 111 0.29 -26.75 -4.69
C ILE A 111 0.22 -28.19 -5.20
N GLU A 112 -0.92 -28.88 -5.06
CA GLU A 112 -1.04 -30.26 -5.52
C GLU A 112 -0.95 -30.39 -7.04
N VAL A 113 -1.57 -29.45 -7.78
CA VAL A 113 -1.48 -29.40 -9.25
C VAL A 113 -0.04 -29.14 -9.69
N GLU A 114 0.63 -28.16 -9.10
CA GLU A 114 2.00 -27.80 -9.49
C GLU A 114 2.99 -28.89 -9.08
N LYS A 115 2.79 -29.54 -7.94
CA LYS A 115 3.57 -30.71 -7.53
C LYS A 115 3.44 -31.85 -8.54
N ALA A 116 2.23 -32.17 -8.98
CA ALA A 116 2.02 -33.19 -10.01
C ALA A 116 2.69 -32.81 -11.33
N ARG A 117 2.61 -31.53 -11.74
CA ARG A 117 3.28 -31.01 -12.93
C ARG A 117 4.80 -31.13 -12.85
N LEU A 118 5.38 -30.71 -11.72
CA LEU A 118 6.82 -30.78 -11.47
C LEU A 118 7.32 -32.23 -11.43
N MET A 119 6.59 -33.14 -10.79
CA MET A 119 6.94 -34.57 -10.79
C MET A 119 6.92 -35.16 -12.20
N ALA A 120 5.89 -34.85 -12.99
CA ALA A 120 5.81 -35.31 -14.38
C ALA A 120 6.95 -34.76 -15.26
N GLN A 121 7.33 -33.49 -15.06
CA GLN A 121 8.47 -32.88 -15.75
C GLN A 121 9.79 -33.53 -15.32
N ALA A 122 10.00 -33.72 -14.03
CA ALA A 122 11.19 -34.38 -13.49
C ALA A 122 11.34 -35.81 -14.02
N ASP A 123 10.24 -36.57 -14.10
CA ASP A 123 10.25 -37.92 -14.66
C ASP A 123 10.57 -37.92 -16.16
N ALA A 124 10.02 -36.97 -16.92
CA ALA A 124 10.30 -36.82 -18.35
C ALA A 124 11.77 -36.44 -18.60
N GLU A 125 12.30 -35.51 -17.80
CA GLU A 125 13.71 -35.10 -17.85
C GLU A 125 14.64 -36.23 -17.45
N ALA A 126 14.33 -36.98 -16.39
CA ALA A 126 15.10 -38.13 -15.95
C ALA A 126 15.16 -39.22 -17.04
N LYS A 127 14.03 -39.51 -17.71
CA LYS A 127 14.00 -40.45 -18.85
C LYS A 127 14.84 -39.95 -20.01
N LYS A 128 14.74 -38.66 -20.37
CA LYS A 128 15.53 -38.06 -21.43
C LYS A 128 17.03 -38.12 -21.12
N LEU A 129 17.42 -37.79 -19.89
CA LEU A 129 18.80 -37.82 -19.43
C LEU A 129 19.36 -39.25 -19.47
N LYS A 130 18.57 -40.23 -19.02
CA LYS A 130 18.94 -41.66 -19.09
C LYS A 130 19.20 -42.08 -20.54
N GLN A 131 18.29 -41.75 -21.46
CA GLN A 131 18.46 -42.08 -22.88
C GLN A 131 19.71 -41.41 -23.47
N GLN A 132 19.97 -40.16 -23.11
CA GLN A 132 21.17 -39.44 -23.55
C GLN A 132 22.44 -40.12 -23.01
N ALA A 133 22.46 -40.51 -21.74
CA ALA A 133 23.59 -41.20 -21.13
C ALA A 133 23.85 -42.58 -21.76
N GLU A 134 22.79 -43.33 -22.07
CA GLU A 134 22.90 -44.63 -22.77
C GLU A 134 23.48 -44.45 -24.17
N ASN A 135 22.97 -43.49 -24.94
CA ASN A 135 23.47 -43.19 -26.29
C ASN A 135 24.93 -42.72 -26.26
N GLU A 136 25.29 -41.87 -25.29
CA GLU A 136 26.65 -41.39 -25.10
C GLU A 136 27.59 -42.54 -24.72
N SER A 137 27.16 -43.43 -23.83
CA SER A 137 27.94 -44.61 -23.45
C SER A 137 28.25 -45.50 -24.64
N VAL A 138 27.26 -45.76 -25.51
CA VAL A 138 27.45 -46.51 -26.75
C VAL A 138 28.45 -45.82 -27.67
N ARG A 139 28.32 -44.49 -27.83
CA ARG A 139 29.24 -43.69 -28.66
C ARG A 139 30.68 -43.79 -28.13
N VAL A 140 30.88 -43.56 -26.83
CA VAL A 140 32.20 -43.63 -26.18
C VAL A 140 32.78 -45.04 -26.32
N HIS A 141 31.97 -46.08 -26.17
CA HIS A 141 32.42 -47.46 -26.35
C HIS A 141 32.89 -47.74 -27.78
N GLN A 142 32.16 -47.28 -28.80
CA GLN A 142 32.56 -47.44 -30.20
C GLN A 142 33.85 -46.69 -30.52
N VAL A 143 34.00 -45.46 -30.02
CA VAL A 143 35.23 -44.67 -30.18
C VAL A 143 36.41 -45.39 -29.53
N ALA A 144 36.26 -45.84 -28.29
CA ALA A 144 37.31 -46.57 -27.57
C ALA A 144 37.72 -47.88 -28.28
N GLN A 145 36.77 -48.61 -28.85
CA GLN A 145 37.09 -49.81 -29.65
C GLN A 145 37.90 -49.46 -30.92
N LEU A 146 37.53 -48.39 -31.62
CA LEU A 146 38.24 -47.95 -32.81
C LEU A 146 39.66 -47.50 -32.48
N GLU A 147 39.83 -46.73 -31.41
CA GLU A 147 41.14 -46.31 -30.91
C GLU A 147 42.02 -47.50 -30.53
N LEU A 148 41.46 -48.50 -29.82
CA LEU A 148 42.20 -49.70 -29.43
C LEU A 148 42.62 -50.53 -30.66
N ARG A 149 41.75 -50.66 -31.67
CA ARG A 149 42.09 -51.34 -32.93
C ARG A 149 43.20 -50.61 -33.67
N ARG A 150 43.14 -49.29 -33.74
CA ARG A 150 44.18 -48.47 -34.38
C ARG A 150 45.51 -48.64 -33.67
N PHE A 151 45.51 -48.55 -32.35
CA PHE A 151 46.69 -48.76 -31.51
C PHE A 151 47.30 -50.16 -31.71
N ALA A 152 46.47 -51.22 -31.69
CA ALA A 152 46.95 -52.58 -31.92
C ALA A 152 47.55 -52.78 -33.32
N ALA A 153 46.97 -52.15 -34.35
CA ALA A 153 47.50 -52.20 -35.71
C ALA A 153 48.84 -51.44 -35.83
N GLU A 154 48.93 -50.24 -35.28
CA GLU A 154 50.14 -49.43 -35.21
C GLU A 154 51.27 -50.18 -34.48
N GLU A 155 50.96 -50.79 -33.34
CA GLU A 155 51.94 -51.55 -32.55
C GLU A 155 52.39 -52.84 -33.26
N SER A 156 51.46 -53.54 -33.92
CA SER A 156 51.79 -54.73 -34.73
C SER A 156 52.69 -54.37 -35.90
N LEU A 157 52.44 -53.24 -36.58
CA LEU A 157 53.30 -52.71 -37.64
C LEU A 157 54.68 -52.36 -37.09
N ARG A 158 54.75 -51.70 -35.94
CA ARG A 158 56.03 -51.37 -35.26
C ARG A 158 56.87 -52.61 -35.00
N VAL A 159 56.28 -53.65 -34.40
CA VAL A 159 56.96 -54.93 -34.11
C VAL A 159 57.35 -55.66 -35.39
N ALA A 160 56.51 -55.62 -36.43
CA ALA A 160 56.82 -56.22 -37.71
C ALA A 160 57.99 -55.50 -38.41
N GLU A 161 58.03 -54.16 -38.39
CA GLU A 161 59.13 -53.37 -38.93
C GLU A 161 60.44 -53.68 -38.19
N GLU A 162 60.42 -53.75 -36.86
CA GLU A 162 61.58 -54.09 -36.04
C GLU A 162 62.14 -55.47 -36.42
N LYS A 163 61.28 -56.49 -36.49
CA LYS A 163 61.68 -57.84 -36.92
C LYS A 163 62.17 -57.90 -38.37
N LEU A 164 61.58 -57.11 -39.26
CA LEU A 164 62.01 -57.06 -40.66
C LEU A 164 63.40 -56.44 -40.76
N ARG A 165 63.65 -55.32 -40.06
CA ARG A 165 64.97 -54.69 -39.98
C ARG A 165 66.05 -55.64 -39.46
N GLU A 166 65.73 -56.47 -38.46
CA GLU A 166 66.67 -57.48 -37.94
C GLU A 166 67.00 -58.61 -38.94
N ARG A 167 66.08 -58.92 -39.87
CA ARG A 167 66.19 -60.08 -40.78
C ARG A 167 66.55 -59.73 -42.22
N VAL A 168 66.58 -58.45 -42.60
CA VAL A 168 66.94 -58.02 -43.96
C VAL A 168 68.44 -58.24 -44.20
N THR A 169 68.74 -59.11 -45.16
CA THR A 169 70.11 -59.34 -45.67
C THR A 169 70.28 -58.72 -47.05
N PRO A 170 71.52 -58.45 -47.51
CA PRO A 170 71.78 -57.85 -48.83
C PRO A 170 71.20 -58.65 -50.02
N GLU A 171 71.10 -59.99 -49.88
CA GLU A 171 70.50 -60.85 -50.90
C GLU A 171 68.97 -60.69 -50.97
N THR A 172 68.33 -60.51 -49.80
CA THR A 172 66.89 -60.29 -49.70
C THR A 172 66.49 -58.94 -50.28
N ASP A 173 67.29 -57.90 -50.03
CA ASP A 173 67.08 -56.54 -50.54
C ASP A 173 67.16 -56.50 -52.08
N ASN A 174 68.22 -57.08 -52.66
CA ASN A 174 68.36 -57.17 -54.12
C ASN A 174 67.22 -57.95 -54.79
N ARG A 175 66.71 -59.01 -54.15
CA ARG A 175 65.56 -59.77 -54.65
C ARG A 175 64.28 -58.92 -54.65
N LEU A 176 64.02 -58.19 -53.56
CA LEU A 176 62.84 -57.32 -53.45
C LEU A 176 62.87 -56.16 -54.46
N VAL A 177 64.03 -55.56 -54.71
CA VAL A 177 64.18 -54.52 -55.75
C VAL A 177 63.86 -55.08 -57.13
N LYS A 178 64.34 -56.29 -57.44
CA LYS A 178 64.09 -56.94 -58.73
C LYS A 178 62.61 -57.31 -58.92
N GLU A 179 61.96 -57.82 -57.88
CA GLU A 179 60.51 -58.10 -57.87
C GLU A 179 59.67 -56.81 -57.99
N GLY A 180 60.05 -55.73 -57.30
CA GLY A 180 59.38 -54.43 -57.38
C GLY A 180 59.44 -53.80 -58.78
N ILE A 181 60.60 -53.91 -59.45
CA ILE A 181 60.76 -53.46 -60.85
C ILE A 181 59.84 -54.24 -61.79
N VAL A 182 59.65 -55.55 -61.57
CA VAL A 182 58.72 -56.37 -62.37
C VAL A 182 57.26 -55.99 -62.09
N ALA A 183 56.89 -55.74 -60.83
CA ALA A 183 55.53 -55.37 -60.47
C ALA A 183 55.13 -54.00 -61.07
N ILE A 184 56.04 -53.03 -61.11
CA ILE A 184 55.81 -51.72 -61.72
C ILE A 184 55.91 -51.80 -63.25
N GLY A 185 56.84 -52.61 -63.77
CA GLY A 185 57.02 -52.83 -65.22
C GLY A 185 55.88 -53.62 -65.89
N GLY A 186 55.08 -54.36 -65.11
CA GLY A 186 53.90 -55.11 -65.58
C GLY A 186 52.57 -54.38 -65.45
N LEU A 187 52.57 -53.12 -64.99
CA LEU A 187 51.37 -52.28 -64.82
C LEU A 187 51.17 -51.26 -65.97
N ASN A 188 51.86 -51.43 -67.10
CA ASN A 188 51.58 -50.75 -68.38
C ASN A 188 50.98 -51.72 -69.39
#